data_AF-A0A087UY01-F1
#
_entry.id   AF-A0A087UY01-F1
#
_cell.length_a   1.000
_cell.length_b   1.000
_cell.length_c   1.000
_cell.angle_alpha   90.00
_cell.angle_beta   90.00
_cell.angle_gamma   90.00
#
_symmetry.space_group_name_H-M   'P 1'
#
loop_
_entity.id
_entity.type
_entity.pdbx_description
1 polymer ?
#
loop_
_entity_poly.entity_id
_entity_poly.type
_entity_poly.pdbx_seq_one_letter_code
_entity_poly.pdbx_strand_id
1 'polypeptide(L)' 'MHRYFRRELIEKRNARMADRVVQLIQQFPDESFFFAFGAGHFLGNRSVLDYLQEGGYQVGKVAPDAKIK' A
#
# COMPACT_ATOMS: atom_id res chain seq x y z
N MET A 1 -8.98 14.62 20.25
CA MET A 1 -9.37 15.08 18.90
C MET A 1 -8.47 14.52 17.79
N HIS A 2 -7.14 14.68 17.83
CA HIS A 2 -6.23 14.29 16.72
C HIS A 2 -6.20 12.80 16.34
N ARG A 3 -6.44 11.88 17.30
CA ARG A 3 -6.32 10.43 17.07
C ARG A 3 -7.49 9.86 16.26
N TYR A 4 -8.71 10.39 16.44
CA TYR A 4 -9.89 9.99 15.66
C TYR A 4 -9.80 10.47 14.21
N PHE A 5 -9.33 11.71 14.00
CA PHE A 5 -9.13 12.27 12.66
C PHE A 5 -8.09 11.49 11.84
N ARG A 6 -6.95 11.08 12.43
CA ARG A 6 -5.98 10.23 11.71
C ARG A 6 -6.57 8.87 11.34
N ARG A 7 -7.28 8.24 12.26
CA ARG A 7 -7.85 6.90 12.07
C ARG A 7 -8.89 6.86 10.94
N GLU A 8 -9.83 7.79 10.95
CA GLU A 8 -10.92 7.82 9.97
C GLU A 8 -10.46 8.33 8.60
N LEU A 9 -9.57 9.32 8.57
CA LEU A 9 -9.24 10.06 7.36
C LEU A 9 -8.02 9.51 6.61
N ILE A 10 -7.11 8.78 7.28
CA ILE A 10 -5.91 8.19 6.65
C ILE A 10 -5.90 6.67 6.81
N GLU A 11 -5.97 6.14 8.04
CA GLU A 11 -5.77 4.69 8.27
C GLU A 11 -6.85 3.84 7.56
N LYS A 12 -8.14 4.20 7.67
CA LYS A 12 -9.22 3.52 6.94
C LYS A 12 -9.13 3.65 5.42
N ARG A 13 -8.50 4.71 4.91
CA ARG A 13 -8.26 4.85 3.46
C ARG A 13 -7.09 3.96 3.04
N ASN A 14 -6.03 3.91 3.83
CA ASN A 14 -4.87 3.05 3.61
C ASN A 14 -5.27 1.58 3.59
N ALA A 15 -6.06 1.12 4.55
CA ALA A 15 -6.61 -0.24 4.58
C ALA A 15 -7.39 -0.56 3.29
N ARG A 16 -8.37 0.28 2.92
CA ARG A 16 -9.17 0.08 1.70
C ARG A 16 -8.35 0.11 0.40
N MET A 17 -7.27 0.89 0.35
CA MET A 17 -6.37 0.88 -0.79
C MET A 17 -5.53 -0.38 -0.85
N ALA A 18 -5.00 -0.84 0.30
CA ALA A 18 -4.26 -2.10 0.37
C ALA A 18 -5.15 -3.28 -0.06
N ASP A 19 -6.40 -3.35 0.41
CA ASP A 19 -7.35 -4.38 0.00
C ASP A 19 -7.55 -4.40 -1.53
N ARG A 20 -7.65 -3.24 -2.17
CA ARG A 20 -7.80 -3.13 -3.63
C ARG A 20 -6.53 -3.54 -4.38
N VAL A 21 -5.36 -3.17 -3.87
CA VAL A 21 -4.07 -3.61 -4.44
C VAL A 21 -3.99 -5.13 -4.40
N VAL A 22 -4.32 -5.74 -3.26
CA VAL A 22 -4.33 -7.19 -3.09
C VAL A 22 -5.33 -7.85 -4.04
N GLN A 23 -6.55 -7.33 -4.13
CA GLN A 23 -7.57 -7.85 -5.05
C GLN A 23 -7.08 -7.85 -6.50
N LEU A 24 -6.46 -6.76 -6.97
CA LEU A 24 -5.95 -6.69 -8.34
C LEU A 24 -4.82 -7.69 -8.60
N ILE A 25 -3.87 -7.82 -7.67
CA ILE A 25 -2.76 -8.77 -7.80
C ILE A 25 -3.28 -10.22 -7.80
N GLN A 26 -4.25 -10.53 -6.95
CA GLN A 26 -4.83 -11.88 -6.86
C GLN A 26 -5.70 -12.21 -8.08
N GLN A 27 -6.42 -11.24 -8.61
CA GLN A 27 -7.28 -11.42 -9.77
C GLN A 27 -6.48 -11.63 -11.06
N PHE A 28 -5.30 -11.02 -11.15
CA PHE A 28 -4.42 -11.07 -12.33
C PHE A 28 -2.98 -11.44 -11.92
N PRO A 29 -2.72 -12.70 -11.52
CA PRO A 29 -1.45 -13.11 -10.92
C PRO A 29 -0.26 -13.07 -11.89
N ASP A 30 -0.51 -13.11 -13.20
CA ASP A 30 0.51 -13.07 -14.26
C ASP A 30 0.79 -11.65 -14.76
N GLU A 31 0.10 -10.65 -14.23
CA GLU A 31 0.19 -9.25 -14.66
C GLU A 31 0.96 -8.39 -13.64
N SER A 32 1.67 -7.40 -14.14
CA SER A 32 2.36 -6.41 -13.32
C SER A 32 1.57 -5.11 -13.23
N PHE A 33 1.46 -4.56 -12.02
CA PHE A 33 0.74 -3.31 -11.76
C PHE A 33 1.67 -2.19 -11.31
N PHE A 34 1.41 -0.98 -11.81
CA PHE A 34 1.98 0.25 -11.28
C PHE A 34 0.91 1.03 -10.52
N PHE A 35 1.19 1.37 -9.27
CA PHE A 35 0.27 2.14 -8.42
C PHE A 35 0.88 3.50 -8.07
N ALA A 36 0.15 4.57 -8.35
CA ALA A 36 0.52 5.92 -7.92
C ALA A 36 -0.27 6.30 -6.67
N PHE A 37 0.44 6.62 -5.59
CA PHE A 37 -0.16 7.09 -4.34
C PHE A 37 0.30 8.51 -4.03
N GLY A 38 -0.59 9.33 -3.48
CA GLY A 38 -0.18 10.61 -2.91
C GLY A 38 0.73 10.41 -1.70
N ALA A 39 1.73 11.29 -1.52
CA ALA A 39 2.76 11.16 -0.48
C ALA A 39 2.21 11.00 0.95
N GLY A 40 1.03 11.56 1.23
CA GLY A 40 0.37 11.44 2.54
C GLY A 40 0.04 10.01 2.97
N HIS A 41 -0.02 9.04 2.04
CA HIS A 41 -0.34 7.65 2.35
C HIS A 41 0.82 6.84 2.94
N PHE A 42 2.02 7.41 2.94
CA PHE A 42 3.23 6.81 3.48
C PHE A 42 3.71 7.45 4.79
N LEU A 43 2.98 8.45 5.30
CA LEU A 43 3.39 9.20 6.49
C LEU A 43 2.90 8.52 7.78
N GLY A 44 3.85 8.06 8.60
CA GLY A 44 3.58 7.44 9.90
C GLY A 44 3.17 5.97 9.82
N ASN A 45 2.71 5.43 10.95
CA ASN A 45 2.32 4.01 11.05
C ASN A 45 0.96 3.77 10.37
N ARG A 46 0.73 2.53 9.92
CA ARG A 46 -0.43 2.08 9.14
C ARG A 46 -0.48 2.69 7.74
N SER A 47 0.68 2.80 7.11
CA SER A 47 0.81 3.11 5.69
C SER A 47 0.17 2.01 4.83
N VAL A 48 -0.05 2.29 3.54
CA VAL A 48 -0.49 1.24 2.60
C VAL A 48 0.50 0.06 2.57
N LEU A 49 1.81 0.34 2.69
CA LEU A 49 2.84 -0.70 2.69
C LEU A 49 2.75 -1.58 3.95
N ASP A 50 2.46 -0.98 5.09
CA ASP A 50 2.33 -1.72 6.36
C ASP A 50 1.18 -2.74 6.26
N TYR A 51 0.04 -2.33 5.70
CA TYR A 51 -1.10 -3.23 5.47
C TYR A 51 -0.77 -4.36 4.48
N LEU A 52 0.03 -4.10 3.44
CA LEU A 52 0.47 -5.14 2.51
C LEU A 52 1.39 -6.14 3.22
N GLN A 53 2.33 -5.67 4.04
CA GLN A 53 3.22 -6.53 4.83
C GLN A 53 2.46 -7.35 5.88
N GLU A 54 1.50 -6.75 6.59
CA GLU A 54 0.59 -7.46 7.49
C GLU A 54 -0.24 -8.54 6.77
N GLY A 55 -0.58 -8.31 5.50
CA GLY A 55 -1.24 -9.27 4.61
C GLY A 55 -0.33 -10.38 4.06
N GLY A 56 0.96 -10.41 4.44
CA GLY A 56 1.92 -11.43 4.03
C GLY A 56 2.68 -11.11 2.73
N TYR A 57 2.50 -9.92 2.15
CA TYR A 57 3.23 -9.53 0.95
C TYR A 57 4.61 -8.98 1.28
N GLN A 58 5.60 -9.37 0.49
CA GLN A 58 6.95 -8.79 0.60
C GLN A 58 6.98 -7.43 -0.09
N VAL A 59 7.34 -6.40 0.66
CA VAL A 59 7.51 -5.04 0.15
C VAL A 59 8.99 -4.68 0.20
N GLY A 60 9.61 -4.49 -0.96
CA GLY A 60 11.01 -4.11 -1.12
C GLY A 60 11.16 -2.71 -1.68
N LYS A 61 12.23 -2.02 -1.29
CA LYS A 61 12.68 -0.81 -2.00
C LYS A 61 13.45 -1.25 -3.25
N VAL A 62 13.07 -0.70 -4.39
CA VAL A 62 13.73 -0.97 -5.66
C VAL A 62 14.62 0.23 -5.99
N ALA A 63 15.89 -0.03 -6.33
CA ALA A 63 16.80 1.03 -6.75
C ALA A 63 16.34 1.61 -8.12
N PRO A 64 16.64 2.88 -8.43
CA PRO A 64 16.19 3.50 -9.69
C PRO A 64 16.61 2.76 -10.96
N ASP A 65 17.74 2.06 -10.90
CA ASP A 65 18.37 1.30 -11.97
C ASP A 65 18.08 -0.21 -11.92
N ALA A 66 17.34 -0.66 -10.91
CA ALA A 66 17.01 -2.07 -10.78
C ALA A 66 16.05 -2.50 -11.89
N LYS A 67 16.43 -3.56 -12.61
CA LYS A 67 15.56 -4.19 -13.60
C LYS A 67 14.50 -5.02 -12.88
N ILE A 68 13.28 -4.50 -12.85
CA ILE A 68 12.10 -5.28 -12.45
C ILE A 68 11.81 -6.24 -13.61
N LYS A 69 11.89 -7.54 -13.32
CA LYS A 69 11.58 -8.60 -14.28
C LYS A 69 10.08 -8.82 -14.35
#